data_AF-A0A3P6APY8-F1
#
_entry.id   AF-A0A3P6APY8-F1
#
_cell.length_a   1.000
_cell.length_b   1.000
_cell.length_c   1.000
_cell.angle_alpha   90.00
_cell.angle_beta   90.00
_cell.angle_gamma   90.00
#
_symmetry.space_group_name_H-M   'P 1'
#
loop_
_entity.id
_entity.type
_entity.pdbx_description
1 polymer ?
#
loop_
_entity_poly.entity_id
_entity_poly.type
_entity_poly.pdbx_seq_one_letter_code
_entity_poly.pdbx_strand_id
1 'polypeptide(L)'
;MLDLGPFSDEKFDAKRWVNTSCQARHPQDSLERHLVDLEMKLQIASEEIGASLEEQSGGALLRVPRATRDVLRLRDDAVSLRSSVAGILQKLKKAEGSSAECIATLARVDCVKQRMEAAYKTLQDAAGLTQLSSTVEDVFASGDLPRAAETLASMRNCLSAVGEVVAEFANVRKQLEVLEDRLEAMVQPRLTDALTYHKVDVAQDLRGILIRIGRFKSLELQYSKVRLKPIKQLWDDFETKQRANKLAGERSETQRLSSGDEVQLTSSTQTSFASWLPTFYDELLLYLEQEWK
;
A
#
# COMPACT_ATOMS: atom_id res chain seq x y z
N MET A 1 -38.24 45.73 -64.30
CA MET A 1 -38.72 45.97 -62.94
C MET A 1 -38.34 47.41 -62.60
N LEU A 2 -39.29 48.25 -62.20
CA LEU A 2 -38.99 49.64 -61.83
C LEU A 2 -38.14 49.62 -60.55
N ASP A 3 -37.02 50.32 -60.52
CA ASP A 3 -36.25 50.49 -59.28
C ASP A 3 -36.91 51.58 -58.43
N LEU A 4 -37.47 51.18 -57.28
CA LEU A 4 -38.16 52.06 -56.34
C LEU A 4 -37.22 52.64 -55.27
N GLY A 5 -35.96 52.18 -55.21
CA GLY A 5 -34.94 52.67 -54.28
C GLY A 5 -34.76 54.20 -54.30
N PRO A 6 -34.73 54.87 -55.47
CA PRO A 6 -34.61 56.33 -55.57
C PRO A 6 -35.78 57.10 -54.92
N PHE A 7 -36.99 56.52 -54.88
CA PHE A 7 -38.17 57.16 -54.29
C PHE A 7 -38.15 57.19 -52.76
N SER A 8 -37.25 56.40 -52.15
CA SER A 8 -37.09 56.34 -50.69
C SER A 8 -36.08 57.38 -50.16
N ASP A 9 -35.41 58.14 -51.04
CA ASP A 9 -34.44 59.17 -50.66
C ASP A 9 -35.14 60.52 -50.40
N GLU A 10 -34.80 61.18 -49.29
CA GLU A 10 -35.33 62.50 -48.91
C GLU A 10 -34.97 63.62 -49.92
N LYS A 11 -33.94 63.42 -50.75
CA LYS A 11 -33.50 64.37 -51.79
C LYS A 11 -33.95 64.00 -53.20
N PHE A 12 -35.04 63.23 -53.34
CA PHE A 12 -35.52 62.77 -54.64
C PHE A 12 -35.85 63.94 -55.59
N ASP A 13 -35.11 64.04 -56.71
CA ASP A 13 -35.38 64.99 -57.78
C ASP A 13 -36.21 64.31 -58.89
N ALA A 14 -37.52 64.50 -58.82
CA ALA A 14 -38.48 63.95 -59.78
C ALA A 14 -38.17 64.34 -61.23
N LYS A 15 -37.62 65.54 -61.47
CA LYS A 15 -37.32 66.01 -62.84
C LYS A 15 -36.12 65.28 -63.41
N ARG A 16 -35.06 65.08 -62.60
CA ARG A 16 -33.89 64.29 -63.01
C ARG A 16 -34.27 62.83 -63.23
N TRP A 17 -35.13 62.26 -62.37
CA TRP A 17 -35.57 60.87 -62.51
C TRP A 17 -36.40 60.65 -63.79
N VAL A 18 -37.36 61.54 -64.09
CA VAL A 18 -38.16 61.46 -65.33
C VAL A 18 -37.26 61.63 -66.55
N ASN A 19 -36.34 62.60 -66.55
CA ASN A 19 -35.43 62.83 -67.67
C ASN A 19 -34.53 61.61 -67.94
N THR A 20 -33.96 61.00 -66.90
CA THR A 20 -33.14 59.78 -67.02
C THR A 20 -33.98 58.59 -67.49
N SER A 21 -35.21 58.44 -66.99
CA SER A 21 -36.13 57.35 -67.38
C SER A 21 -36.63 57.49 -68.82
N CYS A 22 -36.74 58.72 -69.34
CA CYS A 22 -37.05 59.01 -70.73
C CYS A 22 -35.83 58.81 -71.66
N GLN A 23 -34.61 59.05 -71.16
CA GLN A 23 -33.36 58.77 -71.91
C GLN A 23 -33.09 57.27 -72.04
N ALA A 24 -33.57 56.45 -71.10
CA ALA A 24 -33.50 54.99 -71.16
C ALA A 24 -34.49 54.34 -72.15
N ARG A 25 -35.24 55.15 -72.93
CA ARG A 25 -36.20 54.67 -73.94
C ARG A 25 -35.50 54.07 -75.16
N HIS A 26 -36.12 53.07 -75.79
CA HIS A 26 -35.67 52.58 -77.09
C HIS A 26 -35.88 53.65 -78.18
N PRO A 27 -34.95 53.82 -79.16
CA PRO A 27 -35.03 54.90 -80.15
C PRO A 27 -36.26 54.87 -81.07
N GLN A 28 -36.94 53.72 -81.18
CA GLN A 28 -38.09 53.52 -82.07
C GLN A 28 -39.45 53.77 -81.41
N ASP A 29 -39.51 53.92 -80.08
CA ASP A 29 -40.77 54.13 -79.37
C ASP A 29 -41.15 55.61 -79.33
N SER A 30 -42.44 55.92 -79.53
CA SER A 30 -42.94 57.27 -79.35
C SER A 30 -42.90 57.66 -77.87
N LEU A 31 -42.50 58.91 -77.59
CA LEU A 31 -42.38 59.43 -76.23
C LEU A 31 -43.66 59.25 -75.42
N GLU A 32 -44.79 59.51 -76.05
CA GLU A 32 -46.11 59.42 -75.44
C GLU A 32 -46.45 57.99 -75.01
N ARG A 33 -46.12 56.96 -75.81
CA ARG A 33 -46.38 55.56 -75.42
C ARG A 33 -45.53 55.13 -74.24
N HIS A 34 -44.24 55.50 -74.23
CA HIS A 34 -43.34 55.18 -73.11
C HIS A 34 -43.74 55.89 -71.81
N LEU A 35 -44.22 57.14 -71.91
CA LEU A 35 -44.71 57.88 -70.75
C LEU A 35 -45.99 57.25 -70.18
N VAL A 36 -46.94 56.86 -71.02
CA VAL A 36 -48.16 56.16 -70.60
C VAL A 36 -47.83 54.80 -69.97
N ASP A 37 -46.89 54.04 -70.53
CA ASP A 37 -46.44 52.77 -69.95
C ASP A 37 -45.72 52.95 -68.60
N LEU A 38 -44.93 54.03 -68.46
CA LEU A 38 -44.25 54.37 -67.21
C LEU A 38 -45.25 54.80 -66.13
N GLU A 39 -46.24 55.62 -66.49
CA GLU A 39 -47.34 56.03 -65.63
C GLU A 39 -48.13 54.82 -65.14
N MET A 40 -48.52 53.92 -66.06
CA MET A 40 -49.24 52.69 -65.70
C MET A 40 -48.41 51.81 -64.76
N LYS A 41 -47.11 51.65 -65.01
CA LYS A 41 -46.21 50.88 -64.12
C LYS A 41 -46.08 51.52 -62.74
N LEU A 42 -45.98 52.84 -62.65
CA LEU A 42 -45.91 53.56 -61.38
C LEU A 42 -47.23 53.44 -60.61
N GLN A 43 -48.36 53.54 -61.32
CA GLN A 43 -49.69 53.38 -60.73
C GLN A 43 -49.89 51.98 -60.15
N ILE A 44 -49.54 50.93 -60.91
CA ILE A 44 -49.62 49.53 -60.43
C ILE A 44 -48.69 49.33 -59.23
N ALA A 45 -47.46 49.84 -59.27
CA ALA A 45 -46.53 49.73 -58.14
C ALA A 45 -47.05 50.46 -56.89
N SER A 46 -47.68 51.63 -57.05
CA SER A 46 -48.30 52.35 -55.93
C SER A 46 -49.47 51.57 -55.32
N GLU A 47 -50.30 50.95 -56.14
CA GLU A 47 -51.43 50.13 -55.69
C GLU A 47 -50.94 48.85 -54.99
N GLU A 48 -49.90 48.20 -55.53
CA GLU A 48 -49.26 47.02 -54.94
C GLU A 48 -48.61 47.34 -53.58
N ILE A 49 -47.91 48.47 -53.45
CA ILE A 49 -47.34 48.92 -52.17
C ILE A 49 -48.47 49.21 -51.17
N GLY A 50 -49.54 49.87 -51.60
CA GLY A 50 -50.72 50.13 -50.78
C GLY A 50 -51.35 48.84 -50.24
N ALA A 51 -51.62 47.88 -51.14
CA ALA A 51 -52.18 46.59 -50.78
C ALA A 51 -51.26 45.78 -49.85
N SER A 52 -49.96 45.74 -50.13
CA SER A 52 -48.98 45.06 -49.27
C SER A 52 -48.87 45.74 -47.90
N LEU A 53 -48.98 47.06 -47.82
CA LEU A 53 -48.94 47.78 -46.55
C LEU A 53 -50.20 47.51 -45.73
N GLU A 54 -51.37 47.49 -46.34
CA GLU A 54 -52.64 47.14 -45.67
C GLU A 54 -52.63 45.70 -45.15
N GLU A 55 -52.15 44.74 -45.95
CA GLU A 55 -52.02 43.35 -45.53
C GLU A 55 -51.04 43.19 -44.35
N GLN A 56 -49.85 43.80 -44.47
CA GLN A 56 -48.83 43.72 -43.42
C GLN A 56 -49.24 44.47 -42.15
N SER A 57 -49.87 45.64 -42.27
CA SER A 57 -50.36 46.41 -41.12
C SER A 57 -51.51 45.70 -40.42
N GLY A 58 -52.46 45.13 -41.16
CA GLY A 58 -53.52 44.29 -40.60
C GLY A 58 -52.96 43.07 -39.86
N GLY A 59 -51.95 42.41 -40.45
CA GLY A 59 -51.23 41.31 -39.81
C GLY A 59 -50.46 41.73 -38.55
N ALA A 60 -49.81 42.89 -38.57
CA ALA A 60 -49.06 43.44 -37.45
C ALA A 60 -49.97 43.82 -36.27
N LEU A 61 -51.12 44.43 -36.55
CA LEU A 61 -52.13 44.78 -35.55
C LEU A 61 -52.62 43.56 -34.75
N LEU A 62 -52.62 42.37 -35.35
CA LEU A 62 -53.00 41.13 -34.66
C LEU A 62 -51.80 40.43 -34.00
N ARG A 63 -50.63 40.43 -34.66
CA ARG A 63 -49.45 39.68 -34.19
C ARG A 63 -48.76 40.37 -33.00
N VAL A 64 -48.65 41.70 -33.02
CA VAL A 64 -47.94 42.45 -31.98
C VAL A 64 -48.60 42.28 -30.60
N PRO A 65 -49.92 42.45 -30.42
CA PRO A 65 -50.55 42.24 -29.12
C PRO A 65 -50.43 40.80 -28.61
N ARG A 66 -50.48 39.80 -29.52
CA ARG A 66 -50.28 38.39 -29.15
C ARG A 66 -48.87 38.14 -28.64
N ALA A 67 -47.86 38.61 -29.37
CA ALA A 67 -46.46 38.50 -28.96
C ALA A 67 -46.20 39.19 -27.62
N THR A 68 -46.77 40.39 -27.40
CA THR A 68 -46.66 41.10 -26.12
C THR A 68 -47.26 40.28 -24.98
N ARG A 69 -48.43 39.67 -25.19
CA ARG A 69 -49.07 38.81 -24.17
C ARG A 69 -48.22 37.58 -23.85
N ASP A 70 -47.62 36.95 -24.86
CA ASP A 70 -46.78 35.78 -24.68
C ASP A 70 -45.48 36.13 -23.94
N VAL A 71 -44.89 37.30 -24.21
CA VAL A 71 -43.72 37.82 -23.49
C VAL A 71 -44.06 38.10 -22.02
N LEU A 72 -45.22 38.70 -21.74
CA LEU A 72 -45.66 38.94 -20.36
C LEU A 72 -45.89 37.63 -19.60
N ARG A 73 -46.51 36.64 -20.24
CA ARG A 73 -46.67 35.30 -19.64
C ARG A 73 -45.33 34.65 -19.35
N LEU A 74 -44.40 34.69 -20.31
CA LEU A 74 -43.06 34.12 -20.14
C LEU A 74 -42.29 34.80 -18.99
N ARG A 75 -42.44 36.12 -18.84
CA ARG A 75 -41.89 36.85 -17.71
C ARG A 75 -42.45 36.34 -16.38
N ASP A 76 -43.76 36.17 -16.28
CA ASP A 76 -44.40 35.72 -15.05
C ASP A 76 -44.00 34.28 -14.70
N ASP A 77 -43.93 33.39 -15.70
CA ASP A 77 -43.43 32.02 -15.56
C ASP A 77 -41.95 32.01 -15.10
N ALA A 78 -41.11 32.88 -15.68
CA ALA A 78 -39.71 33.00 -15.27
C ALA A 78 -39.54 33.52 -13.83
N VAL A 79 -40.38 34.46 -13.39
CA VAL A 79 -40.39 34.96 -12.02
C VAL A 79 -40.82 33.87 -11.04
N SER A 80 -41.86 33.10 -11.39
CA SER A 80 -42.33 31.95 -10.61
C SER A 80 -41.28 30.82 -10.52
N LEU A 81 -40.58 30.55 -11.62
CA LEU A 81 -39.49 29.59 -11.63
C LEU A 81 -38.34 30.07 -10.73
N ARG A 82 -37.98 31.35 -10.81
CA ARG A 82 -36.92 31.93 -9.96
C ARG A 82 -37.24 31.81 -8.48
N SER A 83 -38.48 32.10 -8.07
CA SER A 83 -38.89 31.96 -6.67
C SER A 83 -38.88 30.50 -6.23
N SER A 84 -39.31 29.57 -7.08
CA SER A 84 -39.27 28.13 -6.83
C SER A 84 -37.84 27.62 -6.66
N VAL A 85 -36.93 28.01 -7.56
CA VAL A 85 -35.49 27.68 -7.47
C VAL A 85 -34.87 28.26 -6.21
N ALA A 86 -35.16 29.52 -5.86
CA ALA A 86 -34.69 30.12 -4.61
C ALA A 86 -35.18 29.35 -3.37
N GLY A 87 -36.43 28.89 -3.37
CA GLY A 87 -36.99 28.04 -2.32
C GLY A 87 -36.30 26.67 -2.23
N ILE A 88 -35.97 26.05 -3.37
CA ILE A 88 -35.22 24.79 -3.42
C ILE A 88 -33.80 25.00 -2.86
N LEU A 89 -33.11 26.06 -3.25
CA LEU A 89 -31.77 26.38 -2.74
C LEU A 89 -31.77 26.61 -1.22
N GLN A 90 -32.77 27.28 -0.68
CA GLN A 90 -32.90 27.43 0.78
C GLN A 90 -33.13 26.09 1.49
N LYS A 91 -34.00 25.23 0.94
CA LYS A 91 -34.22 23.88 1.47
C LYS A 91 -32.95 23.03 1.42
N LEU A 92 -32.18 23.11 0.31
CA LEU A 92 -30.91 22.43 0.17
C LEU A 92 -29.89 22.91 1.21
N LYS A 93 -29.75 24.22 1.40
CA LYS A 93 -28.84 24.79 2.40
C LYS A 93 -29.21 24.35 3.83
N LYS A 94 -30.50 24.27 4.15
CA LYS A 94 -30.99 23.76 5.44
C LYS A 94 -30.71 22.25 5.59
N ALA A 95 -30.92 21.47 4.53
CA ALA A 95 -30.64 20.04 4.51
C ALA A 95 -29.14 19.75 4.62
N GLU A 96 -28.30 20.53 3.95
CA GLU A 96 -26.83 20.45 4.04
C GLU A 96 -26.34 20.76 5.46
N GLY A 97 -26.87 21.81 6.10
CA GLY A 97 -26.56 22.11 7.50
C GLY A 97 -26.94 20.97 8.45
N SER A 98 -28.14 20.40 8.29
CA SER A 98 -28.56 19.22 9.06
C SER A 98 -27.72 17.98 8.76
N SER A 99 -27.34 17.76 7.50
CA SER A 99 -26.50 16.62 7.10
C SER A 99 -25.08 16.76 7.66
N ALA A 100 -24.51 17.97 7.68
CA ALA A 100 -23.20 18.22 8.27
C ALA A 100 -23.21 17.92 9.78
N GLU A 101 -24.29 18.29 10.49
CA GLU A 101 -24.48 17.94 11.89
C GLU A 101 -24.61 16.42 12.09
N CYS A 102 -25.40 15.73 11.26
CA CYS A 102 -25.51 14.26 11.29
C CYS A 102 -24.17 13.55 10.98
N ILE A 103 -23.38 14.06 10.05
CA ILE A 103 -22.05 13.51 9.74
C ILE A 103 -21.12 13.73 10.93
N ALA A 104 -21.15 14.89 11.58
CA ALA A 104 -20.35 15.17 12.76
C ALA A 104 -20.72 14.27 13.95
N THR A 105 -22.02 13.99 14.16
CA THR A 105 -22.46 13.04 15.20
C THR A 105 -22.03 11.61 14.88
N LEU A 106 -22.14 11.18 13.61
CA LEU A 106 -21.64 9.87 13.18
C LEU A 106 -20.12 9.74 13.37
N ALA A 107 -19.34 10.77 13.06
CA ALA A 107 -17.89 10.75 13.28
C ALA A 107 -17.52 10.63 14.77
N ARG A 108 -18.31 11.27 15.67
CA ARG A 108 -18.14 11.10 17.12
C ARG A 108 -18.44 9.66 17.55
N VAL A 109 -19.51 9.06 17.03
CA VAL A 109 -19.86 7.66 17.31
C VAL A 109 -18.78 6.71 16.80
N ASP A 110 -18.23 6.93 15.60
CA ASP A 110 -17.15 6.11 15.06
C ASP A 110 -15.87 6.21 15.91
N CYS A 111 -15.51 7.41 16.38
CA CYS A 111 -14.38 7.57 17.30
C CYS A 111 -14.59 6.79 18.61
N VAL A 112 -15.80 6.82 19.18
CA VAL A 112 -16.14 6.02 20.36
C VAL A 112 -16.05 4.53 20.06
N LYS A 113 -16.57 4.08 18.91
CA LYS A 113 -16.48 2.68 18.48
C LYS A 113 -15.03 2.22 18.33
N GLN A 114 -14.17 3.00 17.66
CA GLN A 114 -12.75 2.68 17.52
C GLN A 114 -12.05 2.57 18.88
N ARG A 115 -12.35 3.48 19.82
CA ARG A 115 -11.82 3.40 21.20
C ARG A 115 -12.34 2.17 21.94
N MET A 116 -13.62 1.83 21.78
CA MET A 116 -14.21 0.63 22.39
C MET A 116 -13.62 -0.65 21.80
N GLU A 117 -13.40 -0.72 20.49
CA GLU A 117 -12.76 -1.87 19.84
C GLU A 117 -11.29 -2.03 20.28
N ALA A 118 -10.56 -0.92 20.43
CA ALA A 118 -9.22 -0.94 20.97
C ALA A 118 -9.20 -1.45 22.42
N ALA A 119 -10.08 -0.93 23.28
CA ALA A 119 -10.21 -1.39 24.66
C ALA A 119 -10.69 -2.86 24.76
N TYR A 120 -11.57 -3.29 23.85
CA TYR A 120 -12.02 -4.67 23.78
C TYR A 120 -10.86 -5.62 23.43
N LYS A 121 -10.04 -5.26 22.43
CA LYS A 121 -8.85 -6.06 22.06
C LYS A 121 -7.86 -6.14 23.23
N THR A 122 -7.56 -5.03 23.90
CA THR A 122 -6.65 -5.06 25.05
C THR A 122 -7.21 -5.88 26.22
N LEU A 123 -8.51 -5.82 26.48
CA LEU A 123 -9.17 -6.66 27.49
C LEU A 123 -9.19 -8.14 27.11
N GLN A 124 -9.41 -8.45 25.83
CA GLN A 124 -9.37 -9.82 25.33
C GLN A 124 -7.97 -10.41 25.43
N ASP A 125 -6.94 -9.64 25.06
CA ASP A 125 -5.54 -10.06 25.19
C ASP A 125 -5.13 -10.21 26.67
N ALA A 126 -5.61 -9.32 27.54
CA ALA A 126 -5.41 -9.44 28.99
C ALA A 126 -6.08 -10.70 29.56
N ALA A 127 -7.33 -10.98 29.20
CA ALA A 127 -8.05 -12.19 29.64
C ALA A 127 -7.38 -13.47 29.10
N GLY A 128 -6.96 -13.47 27.84
CA GLY A 128 -6.21 -14.56 27.24
C GLY A 128 -4.87 -14.79 27.94
N LEU A 129 -4.17 -13.73 28.31
CA LEU A 129 -2.92 -13.81 29.07
C LEU A 129 -3.13 -14.37 30.49
N THR A 130 -4.20 -13.98 31.19
CA THR A 130 -4.54 -14.56 32.49
C THR A 130 -4.82 -16.05 32.38
N GLN A 131 -5.60 -16.48 31.38
CA GLN A 131 -5.89 -17.90 31.14
C GLN A 131 -4.63 -18.69 30.75
N LEU A 132 -3.75 -18.11 29.92
CA LEU A 132 -2.46 -18.71 29.62
C LEU A 132 -1.61 -18.82 30.89
N SER A 133 -1.54 -17.77 31.72
CA SER A 133 -0.74 -17.78 32.94
C SER A 133 -1.15 -18.86 33.94
N SER A 134 -2.45 -19.18 34.03
CA SER A 134 -2.94 -20.26 34.90
C SER A 134 -2.69 -21.66 34.31
N THR A 135 -2.71 -21.80 32.98
CA THR A 135 -2.54 -23.09 32.30
C THR A 135 -1.07 -23.43 32.01
N VAL A 136 -0.18 -22.44 32.03
CA VAL A 136 1.24 -22.64 31.73
C VAL A 136 1.89 -23.56 32.76
N GLU A 137 1.60 -23.43 34.05
CA GLU A 137 2.16 -24.33 35.07
C GLU A 137 1.74 -25.79 34.85
N ASP A 138 0.50 -26.04 34.43
CA ASP A 138 0.00 -27.38 34.08
C ASP A 138 0.68 -27.96 32.83
N VAL A 139 0.90 -27.12 31.80
CA VAL A 139 1.62 -27.53 30.58
C VAL A 139 3.09 -27.83 30.91
N PHE A 140 3.72 -27.06 31.79
CA PHE A 140 5.06 -27.37 32.30
C PHE A 140 5.08 -28.67 33.13
N ALA A 141 4.06 -28.94 33.93
CA ALA A 141 3.93 -30.18 34.71
C ALA A 141 3.72 -31.43 33.83
N SER A 142 3.07 -31.27 32.67
CA SER A 142 2.89 -32.35 31.69
C SER A 142 4.19 -32.77 31.00
N GLY A 143 5.26 -31.97 31.09
CA GLY A 143 6.58 -32.28 30.53
C GLY A 143 6.68 -32.14 29.01
N ASP A 144 5.68 -31.55 28.36
CA ASP A 144 5.61 -31.36 26.92
C ASP A 144 6.27 -30.02 26.51
N LEU A 145 7.58 -30.07 26.24
CA LEU A 145 8.41 -28.90 25.89
C LEU A 145 7.93 -28.12 24.65
N PRO A 146 7.49 -28.72 23.53
CA PRO A 146 7.00 -27.97 22.39
C PRO A 146 5.69 -27.22 22.70
N ARG A 147 4.75 -27.83 23.42
CA ARG A 147 3.51 -27.14 23.83
C ARG A 147 3.80 -26.01 24.82
N ALA A 148 4.73 -26.20 25.76
CA ALA A 148 5.17 -25.15 26.67
C ALA A 148 5.74 -23.94 25.89
N ALA A 149 6.57 -24.18 24.88
CA ALA A 149 7.12 -23.10 24.05
C ALA A 149 6.06 -22.37 23.22
N GLU A 150 5.05 -23.08 22.71
CA GLU A 150 3.91 -22.45 22.02
C GLU A 150 3.10 -21.57 22.97
N THR A 151 2.83 -22.05 24.19
CA THR A 151 2.13 -21.23 25.20
C THR A 151 2.95 -19.99 25.57
N LEU A 152 4.26 -20.10 25.80
CA LEU A 152 5.12 -18.95 26.09
C LEU A 152 5.23 -17.96 24.93
N ALA A 153 5.33 -18.45 23.68
CA ALA A 153 5.33 -17.60 22.50
C ALA A 153 3.99 -16.85 22.34
N SER A 154 2.87 -17.51 22.62
CA SER A 154 1.55 -16.88 22.61
C SER A 154 1.42 -15.81 23.70
N MET A 155 1.92 -16.08 24.91
CA MET A 155 1.99 -15.09 25.99
C MET A 155 2.85 -13.89 25.61
N ARG A 156 4.01 -14.10 24.98
CA ARG A 156 4.88 -13.02 24.50
C ARG A 156 4.19 -12.14 23.47
N ASN A 157 3.45 -12.75 22.53
CA ASN A 157 2.69 -12.01 21.52
C ASN A 157 1.55 -11.20 22.15
N CYS A 158 0.77 -11.79 23.07
CA CYS A 158 -0.28 -11.07 23.81
C CYS A 158 0.32 -9.92 24.66
N LEU A 159 1.45 -10.13 25.33
CA LEU A 159 2.15 -9.08 26.08
C LEU A 159 2.66 -7.94 25.19
N SER A 160 3.09 -8.24 23.97
CA SER A 160 3.50 -7.22 23.01
C SER A 160 2.32 -6.40 22.47
N ALA A 161 1.14 -7.02 22.33
CA ALA A 161 -0.08 -6.38 21.84
C ALA A 161 -0.72 -5.46 22.91
N VAL A 162 -0.61 -5.83 24.19
CA VAL A 162 -1.16 -5.06 25.31
C VAL A 162 -0.34 -3.78 25.61
N GLY A 163 0.93 -3.74 25.19
CA GLY A 163 1.79 -2.56 25.35
C GLY A 163 2.10 -2.20 26.80
N GLU A 164 3.09 -1.31 27.02
CA GLU A 164 3.66 -0.96 28.33
C GLU A 164 2.69 -0.25 29.31
N VAL A 165 1.42 -0.09 28.97
CA VAL A 165 0.52 0.88 29.59
C VAL A 165 -0.02 0.43 30.95
N VAL A 166 0.05 -0.85 31.31
CA VAL A 166 -0.45 -1.35 32.61
C VAL A 166 0.68 -2.03 33.39
N ALA A 167 1.04 -1.43 34.53
CA ALA A 167 2.11 -1.88 35.42
C ALA A 167 1.93 -3.32 35.93
N GLU A 168 0.71 -3.83 35.95
CA GLU A 168 0.40 -5.22 36.33
C GLU A 168 1.05 -6.26 35.41
N PHE A 169 1.29 -5.93 34.13
CA PHE A 169 1.98 -6.83 33.18
C PHE A 169 3.51 -6.76 33.27
N ALA A 170 4.09 -5.88 34.10
CA ALA A 170 5.52 -5.92 34.39
C ALA A 170 5.89 -7.16 35.22
N ASN A 171 5.01 -7.58 36.14
CA ASN A 171 5.18 -8.81 36.91
C ASN A 171 5.01 -10.05 36.02
N VAL A 172 4.04 -10.04 35.11
CA VAL A 172 3.85 -11.14 34.14
C VAL A 172 5.02 -11.27 33.17
N ARG A 173 5.65 -10.16 32.75
CA ARG A 173 6.89 -10.21 31.95
C ARG A 173 8.06 -10.83 32.72
N LYS A 174 8.23 -10.49 33.99
CA LYS A 174 9.25 -11.14 34.84
C LYS A 174 8.95 -12.64 35.02
N GLN A 175 7.68 -12.99 35.21
CA GLN A 175 7.26 -14.40 35.27
C GLN A 175 7.53 -15.12 33.94
N LEU A 176 7.29 -14.46 32.80
CA LEU A 176 7.64 -15.00 31.48
C LEU A 176 9.15 -15.24 31.35
N GLU A 177 9.98 -14.27 31.73
CA GLU A 177 11.45 -14.43 31.71
C GLU A 177 11.91 -15.61 32.58
N VAL A 178 11.32 -15.78 33.76
CA VAL A 178 11.63 -16.91 34.66
C VAL A 178 11.17 -18.25 34.07
N LEU A 179 9.99 -18.29 33.43
CA LEU A 179 9.48 -19.50 32.77
C LEU A 179 10.30 -19.84 31.52
N GLU A 180 10.78 -18.83 30.79
CA GLU A 180 11.72 -19.00 29.69
C GLU A 180 13.09 -19.50 30.17
N ASP A 181 13.62 -18.96 31.27
CA ASP A 181 14.85 -19.44 31.92
C ASP A 181 14.71 -20.90 32.36
N ARG A 182 13.55 -21.26 32.93
CA ARG A 182 13.26 -22.62 33.38
C ARG A 182 13.12 -23.59 32.20
N LEU A 183 12.42 -23.19 31.14
CA LEU A 183 12.30 -24.02 29.93
C LEU A 183 13.67 -24.19 29.28
N GLU A 184 14.47 -23.13 29.22
CA GLU A 184 15.85 -23.19 28.76
C GLU A 184 16.62 -24.22 29.59
N ALA A 185 16.66 -24.10 30.93
CA ALA A 185 17.35 -25.05 31.80
C ALA A 185 16.92 -26.51 31.62
N MET A 186 15.67 -26.78 31.20
CA MET A 186 15.18 -28.12 30.89
C MET A 186 15.56 -28.60 29.48
N VAL A 187 15.63 -27.69 28.50
CA VAL A 187 16.07 -27.98 27.12
C VAL A 187 17.58 -28.17 27.05
N GLN A 188 18.35 -27.39 27.82
CA GLN A 188 19.81 -27.40 27.85
C GLN A 188 20.42 -28.82 27.98
N PRO A 189 20.09 -29.63 29.01
CA PRO A 189 20.65 -30.98 29.15
C PRO A 189 20.17 -31.94 28.03
N ARG A 190 18.92 -31.80 27.59
CA ARG A 190 18.36 -32.62 26.51
C ARG A 190 19.01 -32.32 25.16
N LEU A 191 19.36 -31.06 24.94
CA LEU A 191 20.10 -30.62 23.75
C LEU A 191 21.55 -31.09 23.82
N THR A 192 22.22 -31.00 24.97
CA THR A 192 23.58 -31.54 25.11
C THR A 192 23.61 -33.05 24.89
N ASP A 193 22.61 -33.78 25.38
CA ASP A 193 22.49 -35.22 25.16
C ASP A 193 22.15 -35.55 23.69
N ALA A 194 21.24 -34.81 23.06
CA ALA A 194 20.95 -35.00 21.63
C ALA A 194 22.17 -34.73 20.74
N LEU A 195 22.98 -33.72 21.10
CA LEU A 195 24.21 -33.36 20.40
C LEU A 195 25.35 -34.38 20.63
N THR A 196 25.44 -35.00 21.80
CA THR A 196 26.44 -36.05 22.10
C THR A 196 26.07 -37.40 21.50
N TYR A 197 24.77 -37.74 21.45
CA TYR A 197 24.26 -38.98 20.86
C TYR A 197 23.87 -38.87 19.37
N HIS A 198 24.26 -37.78 18.70
CA HIS A 198 24.04 -37.56 17.26
C HIS A 198 22.57 -37.72 16.78
N LYS A 199 21.59 -37.28 17.59
CA LYS A 199 20.18 -37.29 17.21
C LYS A 199 19.80 -35.96 16.56
N VAL A 200 19.97 -35.87 15.25
CA VAL A 200 19.74 -34.65 14.45
C VAL A 200 18.29 -34.18 14.54
N ASP A 201 17.31 -35.09 14.45
CA ASP A 201 15.87 -34.76 14.51
C ASP A 201 15.48 -34.08 15.84
N VAL A 202 15.91 -34.67 16.96
CA VAL A 202 15.61 -34.15 18.30
C VAL A 202 16.32 -32.81 18.54
N ALA A 203 17.54 -32.65 18.02
CA ALA A 203 18.27 -31.39 18.09
C ALA A 203 17.61 -30.29 17.23
N GLN A 204 17.04 -30.62 16.06
CA GLN A 204 16.29 -29.68 15.21
C GLN A 204 14.98 -29.24 15.86
N ASP A 205 14.24 -30.16 16.48
CA ASP A 205 13.01 -29.85 17.22
C ASP A 205 13.30 -28.95 18.43
N LEU A 206 14.31 -29.28 19.23
CA LEU A 206 14.74 -28.46 20.38
C LEU A 206 15.29 -27.10 19.92
N ARG A 207 15.95 -27.02 18.76
CA ARG A 207 16.37 -25.76 18.13
C ARG A 207 15.16 -24.94 17.69
N GLY A 208 14.15 -25.55 17.08
CA GLY A 208 12.90 -24.88 16.68
C GLY A 208 12.17 -24.27 17.88
N ILE A 209 12.14 -24.99 18.99
CA ILE A 209 11.59 -24.54 20.29
C ILE A 209 12.37 -23.31 20.81
N LEU A 210 13.71 -23.36 20.82
CA LEU A 210 14.55 -22.25 21.29
C LEU A 210 14.52 -21.00 20.39
N ILE A 211 14.37 -21.19 19.08
CA ILE A 211 14.17 -20.07 18.14
C ILE A 211 12.82 -19.39 18.38
N ARG A 212 11.76 -20.17 18.65
CA ARG A 212 10.43 -19.62 18.97
C ARG A 212 10.42 -18.81 20.27
N ILE A 213 11.19 -19.24 21.28
CA ILE A 213 11.37 -18.50 22.54
C ILE A 213 12.29 -17.27 22.37
N GLY A 214 13.02 -17.17 21.26
CA GLY A 214 13.87 -16.02 20.94
C GLY A 214 15.26 -16.04 21.60
N ARG A 215 15.69 -17.19 22.14
CA ARG A 215 16.96 -17.34 22.87
C ARG A 215 18.03 -18.11 22.08
N PHE A 216 18.36 -17.58 20.91
CA PHE A 216 19.34 -18.19 20.00
C PHE A 216 20.79 -18.17 20.53
N LYS A 217 21.17 -17.13 21.28
CA LYS A 217 22.55 -16.95 21.80
C LYS A 217 22.97 -18.04 22.78
N SER A 218 22.02 -18.59 23.54
CA SER A 218 22.32 -19.69 24.46
C SER A 218 22.54 -21.01 23.73
N LEU A 219 21.76 -21.28 22.67
CA LEU A 219 21.97 -22.41 21.76
C LEU A 219 23.38 -22.37 21.14
N GLU A 220 23.82 -21.22 20.65
CA GLU A 220 25.18 -21.05 20.08
C GLU A 220 26.28 -21.31 21.13
N LEU A 221 26.09 -20.83 22.36
CA LEU A 221 27.03 -21.05 23.46
C LEU A 221 27.10 -22.53 23.87
N GLN A 222 25.97 -23.24 23.82
CA GLN A 222 25.93 -24.66 24.15
C GLN A 222 26.46 -25.53 23.02
N TYR A 223 26.10 -25.21 21.78
CA TYR A 223 26.64 -25.86 20.60
C TYR A 223 28.16 -25.74 20.55
N SER A 224 28.69 -24.52 20.74
CA SER A 224 30.15 -24.31 20.80
C SER A 224 30.80 -25.08 21.96
N LYS A 225 30.20 -25.14 23.15
CA LYS A 225 30.74 -25.91 24.28
C LYS A 225 30.72 -27.42 24.08
N VAL A 226 29.70 -27.97 23.41
CA VAL A 226 29.61 -29.41 23.13
C VAL A 226 30.52 -29.79 21.97
N ARG A 227 30.61 -28.97 20.91
CA ARG A 227 31.43 -29.24 19.72
C ARG A 227 32.91 -28.91 19.91
N LEU A 228 33.28 -27.92 20.72
CA LEU A 228 34.70 -27.67 21.03
C LEU A 228 35.32 -28.81 21.83
N LYS A 229 34.56 -29.59 22.60
CA LYS A 229 35.12 -30.65 23.46
C LYS A 229 35.77 -31.78 22.62
N PRO A 230 35.09 -32.40 21.64
CA PRO A 230 35.72 -33.37 20.74
C PRO A 230 36.86 -32.79 19.90
N ILE A 231 36.71 -31.55 19.41
CA ILE A 231 37.75 -30.89 18.60
C ILE A 231 39.02 -30.65 19.43
N LYS A 232 38.87 -30.23 20.69
CA LYS A 232 39.98 -30.09 21.62
C LYS A 232 40.61 -31.44 21.97
N GLN A 233 39.81 -32.50 22.13
CA GLN A 233 40.35 -33.85 22.35
C GLN A 233 41.17 -34.35 21.17
N LEU A 234 40.72 -34.14 19.93
CA LEU A 234 41.49 -34.49 18.73
C LEU A 234 42.80 -33.68 18.63
N TRP A 235 42.78 -32.42 19.06
CA TRP A 235 43.96 -31.57 19.13
C TRP A 235 44.94 -32.02 20.23
N ASP A 236 44.43 -32.32 21.43
CA ASP A 236 45.22 -32.81 22.57
C ASP A 236 45.82 -34.20 22.29
N ASP A 237 45.09 -35.07 21.60
CA ASP A 237 45.56 -36.38 21.13
C ASP A 237 46.69 -36.25 20.10
N PHE A 238 46.65 -35.21 19.27
CA PHE A 238 47.75 -34.91 18.37
C PHE A 238 48.96 -34.34 19.10
N GLU A 239 48.78 -33.42 20.06
CA GLU A 239 49.88 -32.91 20.88
C GLU A 239 50.55 -34.01 21.70
N THR A 240 49.77 -34.94 22.26
CA THR A 240 50.31 -36.09 23.00
C THR A 240 51.05 -37.06 22.08
N LYS A 241 50.54 -37.34 20.87
CA LYS A 241 51.26 -38.11 19.84
C LYS A 241 52.55 -37.42 19.39
N GLN A 242 52.54 -36.08 19.28
CA GLN A 242 53.73 -35.30 18.93
C GLN A 242 54.78 -35.33 20.07
N ARG A 243 54.35 -35.19 21.33
CA ARG A 243 55.24 -35.32 22.50
C ARG A 243 55.79 -36.74 22.65
N ALA A 244 54.98 -37.76 22.41
CA ALA A 244 55.42 -39.16 22.41
C ALA A 244 56.45 -39.43 21.30
N ASN A 245 56.27 -38.87 20.10
CA ASN A 245 57.24 -38.94 19.02
C ASN A 245 58.55 -38.18 19.32
N LYS A 246 58.49 -37.03 20.01
CA LYS A 246 59.68 -36.30 20.48
C LYS A 246 60.46 -37.13 21.52
N LEU A 247 59.77 -37.72 22.49
CA LEU A 247 60.37 -38.59 23.52
C LEU A 247 60.95 -39.90 22.93
N ALA A 248 60.32 -40.46 21.89
CA ALA A 248 60.84 -41.61 21.15
C ALA A 248 62.08 -41.24 20.30
N GLY A 249 62.11 -40.01 19.75
CA GLY A 249 63.29 -39.44 19.10
C GLY A 249 64.47 -39.27 20.06
N GLU A 250 64.23 -38.73 21.26
CA GLU A 250 65.25 -38.55 22.30
C GLU A 250 65.80 -39.89 22.82
N ARG A 251 64.96 -40.94 22.98
CA ARG A 251 65.41 -42.30 23.30
C ARG A 251 66.26 -42.91 22.18
N SER A 252 65.93 -42.63 20.93
CA SER A 252 66.68 -43.10 19.77
C SER A 252 68.01 -42.34 19.57
N GLU A 253 68.09 -41.08 20.03
CA GLU A 253 69.33 -40.29 20.09
C GLU A 253 70.22 -40.69 21.28
N THR A 254 69.65 -40.96 22.46
CA THR A 254 70.42 -41.48 23.60
C THR A 254 70.96 -42.89 23.36
N GLN A 255 70.30 -43.70 22.52
CA GLN A 255 70.83 -44.99 22.08
C GLN A 255 71.86 -44.85 20.94
N ARG A 256 71.77 -43.80 20.10
CA ARG A 256 72.78 -43.51 19.06
C ARG A 256 74.09 -42.95 19.63
N LEU A 257 74.05 -42.25 20.75
CA LEU A 257 75.26 -41.77 21.44
C LEU A 257 76.08 -42.91 22.09
N SER A 258 75.59 -44.16 22.12
CA SER A 258 76.35 -45.33 22.58
C SER A 258 76.95 -46.20 21.47
N SER A 259 76.67 -45.91 20.20
CA SER A 259 77.21 -46.70 19.07
C SER A 259 77.38 -45.80 17.86
N GLY A 260 78.62 -45.38 17.63
CA GLY A 260 79.01 -44.69 16.41
C GLY A 260 78.97 -45.66 15.24
N ASP A 261 78.02 -45.46 14.33
CA ASP A 261 78.16 -45.88 12.94
C ASP A 261 77.25 -45.00 12.07
N GLU A 262 77.83 -44.40 11.04
CA GLU A 262 77.12 -43.74 9.94
C GLU A 262 76.47 -44.82 9.07
N VAL A 263 75.14 -44.81 8.88
CA VAL A 263 74.47 -45.15 7.61
C VAL A 263 72.99 -44.70 7.64
N GLN A 264 72.65 -43.91 6.61
CA GLN A 264 71.36 -43.71 5.93
C GLN A 264 70.07 -43.51 6.73
N LEU A 265 69.60 -42.26 6.63
CA LEU A 265 68.22 -41.83 6.78
C LEU A 265 67.28 -42.57 5.83
N THR A 266 66.40 -43.42 6.37
CA THR A 266 65.08 -43.67 5.77
C THR A 266 64.01 -43.61 6.86
N SER A 267 63.41 -42.42 6.98
CA SER A 267 61.99 -42.19 7.28
C SER A 267 61.35 -43.07 8.36
N SER A 268 61.66 -42.80 9.63
CA SER A 268 60.60 -42.86 10.63
C SER A 268 59.59 -41.76 10.28
N THR A 269 58.37 -42.16 9.95
CA THR A 269 57.25 -41.26 9.66
C THR A 269 56.93 -40.42 10.89
N GLN A 270 57.71 -39.36 11.10
CA GLN A 270 57.26 -38.20 11.84
C GLN A 270 56.01 -37.74 11.10
N THR A 271 54.83 -37.93 11.69
CA THR A 271 53.62 -37.26 11.24
C THR A 271 53.88 -35.78 11.40
N SER A 272 54.41 -35.16 10.36
CA SER A 272 54.71 -33.74 10.37
C SER A 272 53.38 -33.01 10.55
N PHE A 273 53.42 -31.88 11.24
CA PHE A 273 52.24 -31.02 11.38
C PHE A 273 51.59 -30.73 10.02
N ALA A 274 52.40 -30.61 8.96
CA ALA A 274 51.95 -30.37 7.59
C ALA A 274 51.16 -31.53 6.95
N SER A 275 51.40 -32.79 7.36
CA SER A 275 50.63 -33.95 6.86
C SER A 275 49.42 -34.28 7.73
N TRP A 276 49.41 -33.84 9.00
CA TRP A 276 48.29 -34.07 9.92
C TRP A 276 47.18 -33.02 9.77
N LEU A 277 47.55 -31.77 9.51
CA LEU A 277 46.60 -30.66 9.40
C LEU A 277 45.54 -30.91 8.31
N PRO A 278 45.87 -31.39 7.10
CA PRO A 278 44.88 -31.73 6.09
C PRO A 278 43.93 -32.85 6.53
N THR A 279 44.46 -33.95 7.10
CA THR A 279 43.63 -35.05 7.64
C THR A 279 42.73 -34.63 8.78
N PHE A 280 43.16 -33.69 9.62
CA PHE A 280 42.34 -33.10 10.67
C PHE A 280 41.19 -32.28 10.08
N TYR A 281 41.46 -31.46 9.07
CA TYR A 281 40.40 -30.71 8.39
C TYR A 281 39.45 -31.62 7.61
N ASP A 282 39.94 -32.71 7.03
CA ASP A 282 39.11 -33.70 6.33
C ASP A 282 38.20 -34.47 7.31
N GLU A 283 38.72 -34.89 8.47
CA GLU A 283 37.90 -35.50 9.52
C GLU A 283 36.86 -34.49 10.06
N LEU A 284 37.26 -33.24 10.29
CA LEU A 284 36.36 -32.19 10.77
C LEU A 284 35.28 -31.85 9.73
N LEU A 285 35.62 -31.84 8.44
CA LEU A 285 34.66 -31.71 7.34
C LEU A 285 33.71 -32.89 7.28
N LEU A 286 34.20 -34.13 7.42
CA LEU A 286 33.36 -35.33 7.45
C LEU A 286 32.37 -35.32 8.62
N TYR A 287 32.82 -34.88 9.81
CA TYR A 287 31.96 -34.68 10.97
C TYR A 287 30.90 -33.59 10.73
N LEU A 288 31.27 -32.48 10.08
CA LEU A 288 30.33 -31.43 9.72
C LEU A 288 29.32 -31.85 8.64
N GLU A 289 29.74 -32.65 7.65
CA GLU A 289 28.86 -33.20 6.62
C GLU A 289 27.85 -34.20 7.18
N GLN A 290 28.23 -34.98 8.19
CA GLN A 290 27.32 -35.89 8.90
C GLN A 290 26.25 -35.17 9.73
N GLU A 291 26.49 -33.90 10.10
CA GLU A 291 25.52 -33.06 10.79
C GLU A 291 24.60 -32.26 9.86
N TRP A 292 24.92 -32.22 8.56
CA TRP A 292 24.17 -31.47 7.56
C TRP A 292 23.02 -32.28 6.91
N LYS A 293 22.98 -33.60 7.15
CA LYS A 293 21.89 -34.50 6.73
C LYS A 293 20.92 -34.75 7.88
#